data_AF-A0A3E0VZU6-F1
#
_entry.id   AF-A0A3E0VZU6-F1
#
_cell.length_a   1.000
_cell.length_b   1.000
_cell.length_c   1.000
_cell.angle_alpha   90.00
_cell.angle_beta   90.00
_cell.angle_gamma   90.00
#
_symmetry.space_group_name_H-M   'P 1'
#
loop_
_entity.id
_entity.type
_entity.pdbx_description
1 polymer ?
#
loop_
_entity_poly.entity_id
_entity_poly.type
_entity_poly.pdbx_seq_one_letter_code
_entity_poly.pdbx_strand_id
1 'polypeptide(L)'
;MRLAPPLAASAVLRTHDGPEPRSIPSRKGPDLDALTALRDAARADGIDDLVLLGPDGEIIDGTTTALLWWRGDTLYAPPADLVRVDSVTAKSVRVLAAALGVTVSEERATPADLAGTEVWAVNALHGIRVVTAWHGGPSVAASPGRAALWQRRLGALARPLAD
;
A
#
# COMPACT_ATOMS: atom_id res chain seq x y z
N MET A 1 2.36 26.99 2.88
CA MET A 1 2.05 25.78 2.07
C MET A 1 3.18 24.77 2.25
N ARG A 2 2.85 23.52 2.58
CA ARG A 2 3.83 22.42 2.52
C ARG A 2 3.91 21.97 1.06
N LEU A 3 5.10 21.92 0.47
CA LEU A 3 5.27 21.35 -0.87
C LEU A 3 4.89 19.86 -0.81
N ALA A 4 4.14 19.39 -1.81
CA ALA A 4 3.88 17.97 -1.95
C ALA A 4 5.22 17.24 -2.16
N PRO A 5 5.45 16.09 -1.51
CA PRO A 5 6.63 15.28 -1.78
C PRO A 5 6.75 14.95 -3.27
N PRO A 6 7.97 14.85 -3.82
CA PRO A 6 8.18 14.31 -5.16
C PRO A 6 7.52 12.95 -5.30
N LEU A 7 6.87 12.69 -6.43
CA LEU A 7 6.27 11.40 -6.71
C LEU A 7 7.36 10.36 -6.95
N ALA A 8 7.33 9.28 -6.18
CA ALA A 8 8.18 8.09 -6.37
C ALA A 8 7.36 6.94 -6.97
N ALA A 9 7.99 6.14 -7.84
CA ALA A 9 7.38 4.95 -8.45
C ALA A 9 7.61 3.66 -7.62
N SER A 10 8.47 3.71 -6.61
CA SER A 10 8.81 2.60 -5.74
C SER A 10 8.68 2.98 -4.27
N ALA A 11 8.68 1.98 -3.39
CA ALA A 11 8.69 2.15 -1.94
C ALA A 11 9.59 1.11 -1.26
N VAL A 12 10.25 1.52 -0.18
CA VAL A 12 10.90 0.62 0.79
C VAL A 12 10.04 0.54 2.04
N LEU A 13 9.75 -0.67 2.50
CA LEU A 13 8.89 -0.91 3.66
C LEU A 13 9.70 -1.41 4.87
N ARG A 14 9.14 -1.25 6.06
CA ARG A 14 9.54 -1.97 7.28
C ARG A 14 8.28 -2.29 8.08
N THR A 15 8.26 -3.40 8.78
CA THR A 15 7.16 -3.71 9.71
C THR A 15 7.21 -2.77 10.91
N HIS A 16 6.07 -2.21 11.31
CA HIS A 16 5.94 -1.46 12.56
C HIS A 16 6.05 -2.42 13.75
N ASP A 17 6.96 -2.14 14.67
CA ASP A 17 7.28 -2.95 15.85
C ASP A 17 6.73 -2.34 17.16
N GLY A 18 6.04 -1.20 17.08
CA GLY A 18 5.40 -0.54 18.21
C GLY A 18 3.95 -0.95 18.45
N PRO A 19 3.28 -0.35 19.46
CA PRO A 19 1.85 -0.56 19.69
C PRO A 19 1.01 -0.04 18.52
N GLU A 20 -0.25 -0.51 18.42
CA GLU A 20 -1.24 -0.03 17.45
C GLU A 20 -1.32 1.50 17.49
N PRO A 21 -0.91 2.20 16.41
CA PRO A 21 -0.85 3.65 16.42
C PRO A 21 -2.19 4.33 16.10
N ARG A 22 -3.23 3.58 15.73
CA ARG A 22 -4.54 4.11 15.30
C ARG A 22 -5.58 4.00 16.41
N SER A 23 -6.22 5.11 16.74
CA SER A 23 -7.36 5.16 17.66
C SER A 23 -8.68 4.75 16.99
N ILE A 24 -8.86 5.11 15.70
CA ILE A 24 -10.02 4.70 14.90
C ILE A 24 -9.52 4.13 13.57
N PRO A 25 -9.15 2.83 13.51
CA PRO A 25 -8.49 2.24 12.35
C PRO A 25 -9.23 2.39 11.01
N SER A 26 -10.56 2.48 11.04
CA SER A 26 -11.42 2.62 9.86
C SER A 26 -11.52 4.05 9.32
N ARG A 27 -11.09 5.06 10.07
CA ARG A 27 -11.28 6.47 9.72
C ARG A 27 -9.95 7.12 9.36
N LYS A 28 -9.88 7.72 8.18
CA LYS A 28 -8.75 8.56 7.79
C LYS A 28 -8.78 9.88 8.55
N GLY A 29 -7.65 10.30 9.13
CA GLY A 29 -7.49 11.64 9.72
C GLY A 29 -7.19 11.66 11.22
N PRO A 30 -7.94 10.98 12.11
CA PRO A 30 -7.78 11.08 13.57
C PRO A 30 -6.33 10.92 14.04
N ASP A 31 -5.61 9.96 13.47
CA ASP A 31 -4.23 9.62 13.84
C ASP A 31 -3.20 10.06 12.78
N LEU A 32 -3.58 10.96 11.86
CA LEU A 32 -2.73 11.33 10.72
C LEU A 32 -1.37 11.90 11.16
N ASP A 33 -1.35 12.72 12.21
CA ASP A 33 -0.11 13.31 12.73
C ASP A 33 0.81 12.24 13.34
N ALA A 34 0.24 11.31 14.12
CA ALA A 34 0.99 10.20 14.71
C ALA A 34 1.55 9.25 13.63
N LEU A 35 0.72 8.85 12.66
CA LEU A 35 1.13 8.02 11.54
C LEU A 35 2.19 8.71 10.66
N THR A 36 2.04 10.03 10.45
CA THR A 36 3.03 10.84 9.72
C THR A 36 4.36 10.92 10.48
N ALA A 37 4.34 11.12 11.80
CA ALA A 37 5.54 11.16 12.61
C ALA A 37 6.28 9.81 12.61
N LEU A 38 5.56 8.69 12.73
CA LEU A 38 6.14 7.35 12.63
C LEU A 38 6.84 7.12 11.28
N ARG A 39 6.16 7.45 10.19
CA ARG A 39 6.73 7.35 8.84
C ARG A 39 7.95 8.26 8.69
N ASP A 40 7.86 9.51 9.13
CA ASP A 40 8.94 10.49 8.97
C ASP A 40 10.17 10.13 9.81
N ALA A 41 10.00 9.50 10.98
CA ALA A 41 11.10 8.92 11.73
C ALA A 41 11.76 7.76 10.98
N ALA A 42 10.96 6.85 10.41
CA ALA A 42 11.48 5.71 9.65
C ALA A 42 12.20 6.12 8.34
N ARG A 43 11.83 7.26 7.75
CA ARG A 43 12.50 7.82 6.57
C ARG A 43 13.97 8.17 6.82
N ALA A 44 14.36 8.46 8.06
CA ALA A 44 15.76 8.68 8.41
C ALA A 44 16.63 7.44 8.09
N ASP A 45 16.01 6.24 8.11
CA ASP A 45 16.64 4.96 7.79
C ASP A 45 16.33 4.47 6.36
N GLY A 46 15.83 5.36 5.50
CA GLY A 46 15.48 5.04 4.11
C GLY A 46 14.19 4.23 3.95
N ILE A 47 13.32 4.21 4.96
CA ILE A 47 12.01 3.53 4.90
C ILE A 47 10.92 4.52 4.48
N ASP A 48 10.16 4.19 3.43
CA ASP A 48 9.12 5.06 2.87
C ASP A 48 7.77 4.95 3.58
N ASP A 49 7.45 3.77 4.10
CA ASP A 49 6.21 3.50 4.83
C ASP A 49 6.42 2.33 5.82
N LEU A 50 5.66 2.34 6.91
CA LEU A 50 5.65 1.25 7.88
C LEU A 50 4.41 0.39 7.68
N VAL A 51 4.58 -0.93 7.76
CA VAL A 51 3.50 -1.92 7.63
C VAL A 51 2.89 -2.18 9.00
N LEU A 52 1.57 -1.99 9.09
CA LEU A 52 0.76 -2.27 10.25
C LEU A 52 0.23 -3.70 10.15
N LEU A 53 0.39 -4.46 11.24
CA LEU A 53 -0.06 -5.83 11.35
C LEU A 53 -1.25 -5.95 12.30
N GLY A 54 -2.06 -6.98 12.10
CA GLY A 54 -3.09 -7.40 13.03
C GLY A 54 -2.54 -8.27 14.16
N PRO A 55 -3.42 -8.68 15.09
CA PRO A 55 -3.03 -9.42 16.29
C PRO A 55 -2.32 -10.73 15.99
N ASP A 56 -2.65 -11.40 14.88
CA ASP A 56 -2.05 -12.67 14.47
C ASP A 56 -0.89 -12.48 13.46
N GLY A 57 -0.41 -11.24 13.29
CA GLY A 57 0.72 -10.89 12.42
C GLY A 57 0.35 -10.72 10.95
N GLU A 58 -0.93 -10.73 10.60
CA GLU A 58 -1.42 -10.50 9.25
C GLU A 58 -1.30 -9.04 8.83
N ILE A 59 -0.96 -8.81 7.57
CA ILE A 59 -0.83 -7.48 7.00
C ILE A 59 -2.19 -6.81 6.95
N ILE A 60 -2.33 -5.68 7.65
CA ILE A 60 -3.52 -4.83 7.57
C ILE A 60 -3.29 -3.76 6.51
N ASP A 61 -2.27 -2.93 6.72
CA ASP A 61 -2.00 -1.82 5.81
C ASP A 61 -0.61 -1.18 5.96
N GLY A 62 -0.34 -0.06 5.28
CA GLY A 62 0.72 0.87 5.61
C GLY A 62 0.26 2.01 6.54
N THR A 63 1.19 2.81 7.07
CA THR A 63 0.82 4.02 7.85
C THR A 63 0.14 5.08 6.98
N THR A 64 0.53 5.18 5.69
CA THR A 64 -0.03 6.17 4.76
C THR A 64 -0.40 5.62 3.39
N THR A 65 -0.40 4.30 3.25
CA THR A 65 -0.71 3.57 2.03
C THR A 65 -1.65 2.42 2.33
N ALA A 66 -2.43 2.05 1.32
CA ALA A 66 -3.06 0.75 1.17
C ALA A 66 -2.05 -0.28 0.64
N LEU A 67 -2.05 -1.54 1.11
CA LEU A 67 -1.22 -2.61 0.52
C LEU A 67 -2.04 -3.56 -0.37
N LEU A 68 -1.46 -3.94 -1.50
CA LEU A 68 -1.97 -4.94 -2.45
C LEU A 68 -0.81 -5.84 -2.91
N TRP A 69 -1.06 -7.06 -3.35
CA TRP A 69 0.01 -7.94 -3.86
C TRP A 69 -0.47 -8.93 -4.92
N TRP A 70 0.48 -9.48 -5.67
CA TRP A 70 0.19 -10.40 -6.77
C TRP A 70 0.49 -11.86 -6.41
N ARG A 71 -0.43 -12.78 -6.71
CA ARG A 71 -0.10 -14.21 -6.82
C ARG A 71 -0.35 -14.64 -8.26
N GLY A 72 0.73 -14.82 -9.02
CA GLY A 72 0.64 -15.02 -10.48
C GLY A 72 -0.11 -13.85 -11.14
N ASP A 73 -1.31 -14.16 -11.65
CA ASP A 73 -2.19 -13.24 -12.37
C ASP A 73 -3.38 -12.74 -11.53
N THR A 74 -3.43 -13.07 -10.24
CA THR A 74 -4.47 -12.59 -9.31
C THR A 74 -3.93 -11.46 -8.44
N LEU A 75 -4.71 -10.38 -8.33
CA LEU A 75 -4.44 -9.26 -7.43
C LEU A 75 -5.17 -9.47 -6.10
N TYR A 76 -4.41 -9.51 -5.01
CA TYR A 76 -4.92 -9.69 -3.67
C TYR A 76 -4.89 -8.39 -2.87
N ALA A 77 -5.85 -8.29 -1.95
CA ALA A 77 -5.90 -7.29 -0.89
C ALA A 77 -6.03 -7.99 0.46
N PRO A 78 -5.68 -7.33 1.58
CA PRO A 78 -6.05 -7.81 2.90
C PRO A 78 -7.58 -8.03 3.01
N PRO A 79 -8.06 -8.99 3.80
CA PRO A 79 -9.50 -9.25 3.92
C PRO A 79 -10.25 -8.05 4.47
N ALA A 80 -11.50 -7.87 4.05
CA ALA A 80 -12.30 -6.70 4.42
C ALA A 80 -12.59 -6.59 5.94
N ASP A 81 -12.47 -7.68 6.69
CA ASP A 81 -12.66 -7.70 8.15
C ASP A 81 -11.44 -7.21 8.94
N LEU A 82 -10.27 -7.06 8.30
CA LEU A 82 -9.13 -6.36 8.88
C LEU A 82 -9.39 -4.85 8.85
N VAL A 83 -9.80 -4.32 9.99
CA VAL A 83 -10.25 -2.93 10.14
C VAL A 83 -9.14 -1.95 9.74
N ARG A 84 -9.41 -1.20 8.67
CA ARG A 84 -8.52 -0.18 8.09
C ARG A 84 -9.33 0.86 7.33
N VAL A 85 -8.66 1.92 6.90
CA VAL A 85 -9.25 2.94 6.04
C VAL A 85 -9.72 2.30 4.73
N ASP A 86 -10.96 2.61 4.31
CA ASP A 86 -11.45 2.25 2.97
C ASP A 86 -10.72 3.09 1.91
N SER A 87 -9.55 2.60 1.47
CA SER A 87 -8.68 3.31 0.54
C SER A 87 -9.31 3.39 -0.85
N VAL A 88 -9.72 4.60 -1.21
CA VAL A 88 -10.26 4.90 -2.55
C VAL A 88 -9.30 4.49 -3.66
N THR A 89 -7.98 4.63 -3.46
CA THR A 89 -6.98 4.23 -4.46
C THR A 89 -6.94 2.72 -4.63
N ALA A 90 -6.91 1.96 -3.53
CA ALA A 90 -6.93 0.50 -3.61
C ALA A 90 -8.23 -0.01 -4.24
N LYS A 91 -9.36 0.59 -3.89
CA LYS A 91 -10.66 0.30 -4.52
C LYS A 91 -10.64 0.55 -6.02
N SER A 92 -10.12 1.70 -6.47
CA SER A 92 -9.98 2.02 -7.89
C SER A 92 -9.09 1.03 -8.62
N VAL A 93 -7.95 0.63 -8.03
CA VAL A 93 -7.06 -0.38 -8.63
C VAL A 93 -7.77 -1.73 -8.77
N ARG A 94 -8.47 -2.19 -7.73
CA ARG A 94 -9.25 -3.46 -7.75
C ARG A 94 -10.39 -3.43 -8.77
N VAL A 95 -11.15 -2.33 -8.84
CA VAL A 95 -12.25 -2.18 -9.82
C VAL A 95 -11.70 -2.17 -11.24
N LEU A 96 -10.63 -1.42 -11.49
CA LEU A 96 -9.94 -1.42 -12.79
C LEU A 96 -9.42 -2.82 -13.14
N ALA A 97 -8.90 -3.56 -12.17
CA ALA A 97 -8.43 -4.91 -12.39
C ALA A 97 -9.54 -5.86 -12.83
N ALA A 98 -10.65 -5.88 -12.09
CA ALA A 98 -11.82 -6.67 -12.46
C ALA A 98 -12.35 -6.28 -13.85
N ALA A 99 -12.40 -4.99 -14.18
CA ALA A 99 -12.84 -4.51 -15.49
C ALA A 99 -11.92 -4.93 -16.65
N LEU A 100 -10.65 -5.23 -16.36
CA LEU A 100 -9.67 -5.72 -17.33
C LEU A 100 -9.55 -7.25 -17.34
N GLY A 101 -10.45 -7.96 -16.66
CA GLY A 101 -10.46 -9.43 -16.61
C GLY A 101 -9.42 -10.04 -15.66
N VAL A 102 -8.78 -9.23 -14.81
CA VAL A 102 -7.85 -9.70 -13.79
C VAL A 102 -8.65 -10.17 -12.57
N THR A 103 -8.35 -11.37 -12.08
CA THR A 103 -8.96 -11.88 -10.85
C THR A 103 -8.53 -11.02 -9.66
N VAL A 104 -9.50 -10.58 -8.86
CA VAL A 104 -9.27 -9.87 -7.62
C VAL A 104 -9.79 -10.72 -6.47
N SER A 105 -9.00 -10.89 -5.44
CA SER A 105 -9.36 -11.70 -4.27
C SER A 105 -8.83 -11.07 -2.98
N GLU A 106 -9.12 -11.73 -1.87
CA GLU A 106 -8.68 -11.35 -0.53
C GLU A 106 -7.86 -12.49 0.06
N GLU A 107 -6.74 -12.16 0.70
CA GLU A 107 -5.84 -13.13 1.32
C GLU A 107 -5.35 -12.56 2.65
N ARG A 108 -5.44 -13.38 3.70
CA ARG A 108 -4.84 -13.10 4.99
C ARG A 108 -3.39 -13.59 4.90
N ALA A 109 -2.42 -12.67 4.89
CA ALA A 109 -1.01 -12.98 4.70
C ALA A 109 -0.15 -12.25 5.75
N THR A 110 0.87 -12.92 6.27
CA THR A 110 1.94 -12.31 7.07
C THR A 110 3.04 -11.75 6.14
N PRO A 111 3.96 -10.91 6.62
CA PRO A 111 5.12 -10.51 5.83
C PRO A 111 5.91 -11.70 5.27
N ALA A 112 6.08 -12.79 6.03
CA ALA A 112 6.83 -13.96 5.58
C ALA A 112 6.17 -14.63 4.35
N ASP A 113 4.84 -14.64 4.28
CA ASP A 113 4.08 -15.22 3.16
C ASP A 113 4.27 -14.45 1.84
N LEU A 114 4.75 -13.21 1.91
CA LEU A 114 5.03 -12.36 0.74
C LEU A 114 6.46 -12.48 0.21
N ALA A 115 7.23 -13.47 0.67
CA ALA A 115 8.53 -13.78 0.08
C ALA A 115 8.42 -14.03 -1.44
N GLY A 116 9.28 -13.38 -2.22
CA GLY A 116 9.28 -13.45 -3.68
C GLY A 116 8.03 -12.87 -4.36
N THR A 117 7.22 -12.09 -3.65
CA THR A 117 5.96 -11.55 -4.15
C THR A 117 6.09 -10.09 -4.56
N GLU A 118 5.41 -9.69 -5.65
CA GLU A 118 5.26 -8.27 -5.99
C GLU A 118 4.17 -7.63 -5.14
N VAL A 119 4.59 -6.67 -4.32
CA VAL A 119 3.74 -5.92 -3.40
C VAL A 119 3.66 -4.48 -3.88
N TRP A 120 2.48 -3.88 -3.82
CA TRP A 120 2.21 -2.50 -4.14
C TRP A 120 1.75 -1.73 -2.91
N ALA A 121 2.39 -0.59 -2.67
CA ALA A 121 1.94 0.41 -1.73
C ALA A 121 1.18 1.51 -2.49
N VAL A 122 -0.12 1.65 -2.24
CA VAL A 122 -1.01 2.50 -3.04
C VAL A 122 -1.66 3.61 -2.21
N ASN A 123 -1.65 4.85 -2.71
CA ASN A 123 -2.38 5.96 -2.09
C ASN A 123 -2.73 7.05 -3.11
N ALA A 124 -3.57 8.00 -2.70
CA ALA A 124 -4.05 9.04 -3.61
C ALA A 124 -2.94 10.00 -4.08
N LEU A 125 -1.86 10.13 -3.32
CA LEU A 125 -0.74 11.01 -3.68
C LEU A 125 0.12 10.39 -4.79
N HIS A 126 0.52 9.12 -4.63
CA HIS A 126 1.47 8.47 -5.55
C HIS A 126 0.80 7.56 -6.59
N GLY A 127 -0.47 7.20 -6.40
CA GLY A 127 -1.08 6.09 -7.12
C GLY A 127 -0.48 4.79 -6.63
N ILE A 128 0.25 4.09 -7.49
CA ILE A 128 0.89 2.79 -7.25
C ILE A 128 2.39 2.97 -7.11
N ARG A 129 2.95 2.46 -6.01
CA ARG A 129 4.40 2.28 -5.83
C ARG A 129 4.71 0.81 -5.69
N VAL A 130 5.62 0.29 -6.52
CA VAL A 130 6.12 -1.08 -6.36
C VAL A 130 7.06 -1.15 -5.17
N VAL A 131 6.86 -2.11 -4.28
CA VAL A 131 7.74 -2.31 -3.13
C VAL A 131 9.00 -3.02 -3.61
N THR A 132 10.16 -2.39 -3.40
CA THR A 132 11.45 -2.91 -3.88
C THR A 132 12.30 -3.51 -2.79
N ALA A 133 12.00 -3.21 -1.52
CA ALA A 133 12.69 -3.80 -0.37
C ALA A 133 11.78 -3.77 0.86
N TRP A 134 12.00 -4.74 1.75
CA TRP A 134 11.38 -4.81 3.08
C TRP A 134 12.47 -4.98 4.13
N HIS A 135 12.75 -3.94 4.90
CA HIS A 135 13.82 -3.96 5.88
C HIS A 135 13.45 -4.85 7.08
N GLY A 136 14.31 -5.81 7.41
CA GLY A 136 14.03 -6.81 8.44
C GLY A 136 12.87 -7.76 8.11
N GLY A 137 12.45 -7.83 6.84
CA GLY A 137 11.32 -8.66 6.40
C GLY A 137 11.65 -9.52 5.17
N PRO A 138 10.63 -9.95 4.41
CA PRO A 138 10.81 -10.83 3.26
C PRO A 138 11.61 -10.16 2.12
N SER A 139 12.27 -10.97 1.29
CA SER A 139 12.64 -10.53 -0.05
C SER A 139 11.36 -10.37 -0.89
N VAL A 140 11.22 -9.25 -1.57
CA VAL A 140 10.09 -8.98 -2.48
C VAL A 140 10.55 -9.16 -3.93
N ALA A 141 9.59 -9.36 -4.83
CA ALA A 141 9.85 -9.41 -6.26
C ALA A 141 9.18 -8.23 -6.97
N ALA A 142 9.56 -7.99 -8.22
CA ALA A 142 8.86 -7.07 -9.10
C ALA A 142 8.83 -7.65 -10.51
N SER A 143 7.63 -7.81 -11.08
CA SER A 143 7.45 -8.10 -12.49
C SER A 143 7.83 -6.86 -13.30
N PRO A 144 8.79 -6.96 -14.23
CA PRO A 144 9.22 -5.81 -15.04
C PRO A 144 8.04 -5.10 -15.70
N GLY A 145 7.94 -3.78 -15.48
CA GLY A 145 6.95 -2.91 -16.13
C GLY A 145 5.50 -3.03 -15.65
N ARG A 146 5.16 -4.00 -14.78
CA ARG A 146 3.78 -4.22 -14.31
C ARG A 146 3.25 -2.97 -13.59
N ALA A 147 3.89 -2.55 -12.50
CA ALA A 147 3.47 -1.36 -11.76
C ALA A 147 3.36 -0.10 -12.64
N ALA A 148 4.30 0.13 -13.55
CA ALA A 148 4.27 1.28 -14.46
C ALA A 148 3.09 1.24 -15.45
N LEU A 149 2.74 0.06 -15.98
CA LEU A 149 1.56 -0.12 -16.82
C LEU A 149 0.28 0.20 -16.04
N TRP A 150 0.16 -0.32 -14.82
CA TRP A 150 -1.01 -0.09 -13.98
C TRP A 150 -1.12 1.35 -13.50
N GLN A 151 0.00 2.01 -13.21
CA GLN A 151 0.02 3.44 -12.90
C GLN A 151 -0.56 4.27 -14.04
N ARG A 152 -0.18 3.98 -15.30
CA ARG A 152 -0.76 4.68 -16.47
C ARG A 152 -2.26 4.44 -16.61
N ARG A 153 -2.72 3.20 -16.41
CA ARG A 153 -4.15 2.85 -16.47
C ARG A 153 -4.96 3.54 -15.37
N LEU A 154 -4.42 3.57 -14.14
CA LEU A 154 -5.03 4.28 -13.01
C LEU A 154 -5.09 5.79 -13.29
N GLY A 155 -4.00 6.38 -13.80
CA GLY A 155 -3.95 7.79 -14.17
C GLY A 155 -4.95 8.17 -15.27
N ALA A 156 -5.24 7.28 -16.21
CA ALA A 156 -6.24 7.51 -17.26
C ALA A 156 -7.69 7.58 -16.73
N LEU A 157 -7.95 7.13 -15.49
CA LEU A 157 -9.26 7.29 -14.83
C LEU A 157 -9.45 8.70 -14.25
N ALA A 158 -8.36 9.43 -13.98
CA ALA A 158 -8.46 10.77 -13.46
C ALA A 158 -8.96 11.71 -14.57
N ARG A 159 -10.16 12.28 -14.36
CA ARG A 159 -10.63 13.40 -15.18
C ARG A 159 -10.03 14.69 -14.60
N PRO A 160 -9.54 15.62 -15.45
CA PRO A 160 -9.29 16.98 -14.99
C PRO A 160 -10.57 17.50 -14.34
N LEU A 161 -10.43 18.19 -13.19
CA LEU A 161 -11.51 19.05 -12.74
C LEU A 161 -11.69 20.09 -13.84
N ALA A 162 -12.92 20.23 -14.34
CA ALA A 162 -13.22 21.34 -15.24
C ALA A 162 -12.93 22.65 -14.50
N ASP A 163 -12.26 23.57 -15.20
CA ASP A 163 -11.94 24.91 -14.69
C ASP A 163 -13.20 25.69 -14.29
#